data_AF-A0A8H5IYC7-F1
#
_entry.id   AF-A0A8H5IYC7-F1
#
_cell.length_a   1.000
_cell.length_b   1.000
_cell.length_c   1.000
_cell.angle_alpha   90.00
_cell.angle_beta   90.00
_cell.angle_gamma   90.00
#
_symmetry.space_group_name_H-M   'P 1'
#
loop_
_entity.id
_entity.type
_entity.pdbx_description
1 polymer ?
#
loop_
_entity_poly.entity_id
_entity_poly.type
_entity_poly.pdbx_seq_one_letter_code
_entity_poly.pdbx_strand_id
1 'polypeptide(L)'
;MASDDKKQHFEMLGKSLFKLYETEMYSDLIITCGDDVHKVHKAIVCPRSSFFTAACSGNFKEGLENKINLPEDDPTVVREMVYYLYNLDLVGYEFVPEDGNFIEEDLSETEYPNAVKRRLGWRGQRFVGNRRVKGLVPKLGARIGPSSNLRLFAKVYALGEKYGIPGLKTIALSKFETLVKAYAYTKDFCIAAGEVYTSTIDQDRGMRDVVVKTVEDNVALLNDAAFEALVKNTELGHDLLMKMTSTRRAG
;
A
#
# COMPACT_ATOMS: atom_id res chain seq x y z
N MET A 1 5.84 -7.38 29.21
CA MET A 1 7.20 -7.93 29.42
C MET A 1 7.59 -8.88 28.30
N ALA A 2 7.23 -10.17 28.28
CA ALA A 2 7.68 -11.09 27.20
C ALA A 2 7.21 -10.72 25.77
N SER A 3 6.07 -10.03 25.64
CA SER A 3 5.56 -9.50 24.35
C SER A 3 6.28 -8.23 23.89
N ASP A 4 6.76 -7.42 24.84
CA ASP A 4 7.46 -6.16 24.54
C ASP A 4 8.90 -6.43 24.10
N ASP A 5 9.55 -7.42 24.73
CA ASP A 5 10.90 -7.86 24.35
C ASP A 5 10.94 -8.42 22.93
N LYS A 6 9.93 -9.23 22.53
CA LYS A 6 9.82 -9.72 21.14
C LYS A 6 9.69 -8.58 20.15
N LYS A 7 8.87 -7.57 20.45
CA LYS A 7 8.69 -6.40 19.58
C LYS A 7 10.00 -5.63 19.39
N GLN A 8 10.76 -5.44 20.47
CA GLN A 8 12.06 -4.79 20.41
C GLN A 8 13.07 -5.58 19.56
N HIS A 9 13.09 -6.91 19.67
CA HIS A 9 13.95 -7.75 18.83
C HIS A 9 13.61 -7.68 17.34
N PHE A 10 12.32 -7.66 16.98
CA PHE A 10 11.92 -7.47 15.58
C PHE A 10 12.32 -6.09 15.05
N GLU A 11 12.22 -5.04 15.87
CA GLU A 11 12.64 -3.70 15.49
C GLU A 11 14.17 -3.63 15.28
N MET A 12 14.96 -4.29 16.13
CA MET A 12 16.41 -4.39 15.97
C MET A 12 16.77 -5.12 14.67
N LEU A 13 16.12 -6.25 14.38
CA LEU A 13 16.35 -6.98 13.12
C LEU A 13 15.96 -6.13 11.91
N GLY A 14 14.81 -5.44 11.96
CA GLY A 14 14.37 -4.52 10.91
C GLY A 14 15.38 -3.43 10.63
N LYS A 15 15.93 -2.80 11.67
CA LYS A 15 17.01 -1.79 11.55
C LYS A 15 18.26 -2.35 10.88
N SER A 16 18.67 -3.57 11.23
CA SER A 16 19.82 -4.23 10.59
C SER A 16 19.56 -4.52 9.10
N LEU A 17 18.36 -4.98 8.73
CA LEU A 17 17.98 -5.21 7.33
C LEU A 17 17.93 -3.90 6.54
N PHE A 18 17.32 -2.85 7.11
CA PHE A 18 17.32 -1.53 6.48
C PHE A 18 18.74 -1.00 6.25
N LYS A 19 19.67 -1.27 7.18
CA LYS A 19 21.08 -0.88 7.00
C LYS A 19 21.74 -1.59 5.82
N LEU A 20 21.44 -2.87 5.59
CA LEU A 20 21.93 -3.60 4.42
C LEU A 20 21.37 -3.02 3.11
N TYR A 21 20.09 -2.64 3.10
CA TYR A 21 19.47 -1.94 1.97
C TYR A 21 20.14 -0.59 1.68
N GLU A 22 20.31 0.25 2.70
CA GLU A 22 20.86 1.61 2.56
C GLU A 22 22.33 1.61 2.13
N THR A 23 23.13 0.68 2.67
CA THR A 23 24.59 0.68 2.45
C THR A 23 25.06 -0.19 1.31
N GLU A 24 24.22 -1.11 0.82
CA GLU A 24 24.56 -2.11 -0.20
C GLU A 24 25.73 -3.04 0.20
N MET A 25 26.21 -2.98 1.44
CA MET A 25 27.36 -3.73 1.92
C MET A 25 27.06 -5.23 1.94
N TYR A 26 27.98 -6.03 1.39
CA TYR A 26 27.87 -7.50 1.27
C TYR A 26 26.87 -7.98 0.21
N SER A 27 26.42 -7.09 -0.68
CA SER A 27 25.60 -7.47 -1.82
C SER A 27 26.32 -8.47 -2.74
N ASP A 28 25.59 -9.48 -3.17
CA ASP A 28 26.04 -10.60 -4.00
C ASP A 28 25.12 -10.83 -5.21
N LEU A 29 24.23 -9.89 -5.49
CA LEU A 29 23.31 -9.87 -6.63
C LEU A 29 23.03 -8.43 -7.07
N ILE A 30 22.91 -8.22 -8.38
CA ILE A 30 22.48 -6.94 -8.98
C ILE A 30 21.13 -7.14 -9.68
N ILE A 31 20.16 -6.30 -9.38
CA ILE A 31 18.89 -6.20 -10.14
C ILE A 31 18.91 -4.88 -10.91
N THR A 32 18.66 -4.93 -12.23
CA THR A 32 18.55 -3.74 -13.08
C THR A 32 17.15 -3.59 -13.65
N CYS A 33 16.63 -2.37 -13.71
CA CYS A 33 15.33 -2.04 -14.29
C CYS A 33 15.36 -0.63 -14.89
N GLY A 34 15.37 -0.52 -16.22
CA GLY A 34 15.66 0.76 -16.87
C GLY A 34 17.04 1.29 -16.45
N ASP A 35 17.09 2.52 -15.95
CA ASP A 35 18.31 3.15 -15.43
C ASP A 35 18.59 2.80 -13.96
N ASP A 36 17.65 2.14 -13.27
CA ASP A 36 17.81 1.79 -11.87
C ASP A 36 18.70 0.55 -11.71
N VAL A 37 19.65 0.64 -10.78
CA VAL A 37 20.56 -0.43 -10.39
C VAL A 37 20.43 -0.65 -8.89
N HIS A 38 20.01 -1.85 -8.50
CA HIS A 38 19.86 -2.24 -7.11
C HIS A 38 20.87 -3.32 -6.76
N LYS A 39 21.80 -3.03 -5.85
CA LYS A 39 22.67 -4.06 -5.27
C LYS A 39 21.98 -4.69 -4.06
N VAL A 40 21.73 -5.99 -4.15
CA VAL A 40 20.91 -6.72 -3.17
C VAL A 40 21.60 -8.00 -2.70
N HIS A 41 21.01 -8.64 -1.69
CA HIS A 41 21.52 -9.84 -1.05
C HIS A 41 20.64 -11.03 -1.39
N LYS A 42 21.20 -12.07 -2.02
CA LYS A 42 20.49 -13.33 -2.32
C LYS A 42 19.87 -13.94 -1.08
N ALA A 43 20.57 -13.90 0.05
CA ALA A 43 20.10 -14.40 1.34
C ALA A 43 18.83 -13.68 1.85
N ILE A 44 18.52 -12.50 1.32
CA ILE A 44 17.32 -11.73 1.68
C ILE A 44 16.26 -11.88 0.59
N VAL A 45 16.61 -11.68 -0.68
CA VAL A 45 15.63 -11.63 -1.76
C VAL A 45 15.13 -13.00 -2.20
N CYS A 46 15.98 -14.03 -2.23
CA CYS A 46 15.59 -15.36 -2.68
C CYS A 46 14.56 -15.99 -1.73
N PRO A 47 14.76 -16.07 -0.40
CA PRO A 47 13.76 -16.67 0.50
C PRO A 47 12.40 -15.96 0.50
N ARG A 48 12.32 -14.74 -0.03
CA ARG A 48 11.10 -13.92 -0.09
C ARG A 48 10.42 -13.94 -1.46
N SER A 49 11.02 -14.56 -2.48
CA SER A 49 10.51 -14.62 -3.85
C SER A 49 10.83 -15.97 -4.48
N SER A 50 9.79 -16.68 -4.92
CA SER A 50 9.97 -17.92 -5.66
C SER A 50 10.69 -17.69 -7.00
N PHE A 51 10.43 -16.55 -7.65
CA PHE A 51 11.14 -16.15 -8.86
C PHE A 51 12.64 -15.95 -8.61
N PHE A 52 13.03 -15.12 -7.64
CA PHE A 52 14.45 -14.86 -7.39
C PHE A 52 15.17 -16.12 -6.90
N THR A 53 14.50 -16.97 -6.12
CA THR A 53 15.02 -18.30 -5.78
C THR A 53 15.32 -19.10 -7.05
N ALA A 54 14.36 -19.26 -7.97
CA ALA A 54 14.55 -20.02 -9.19
C ALA A 54 15.67 -19.43 -10.08
N ALA A 55 15.67 -18.11 -10.25
CA ALA A 55 16.66 -17.40 -11.07
C ALA A 55 18.10 -17.54 -10.53
N CYS A 56 18.28 -17.53 -9.20
CA CYS A 56 19.60 -17.59 -8.56
C CYS A 56 20.10 -18.99 -8.22
N SER A 57 19.23 -20.01 -8.18
CA SER A 57 19.56 -21.37 -7.76
C SER A 57 19.95 -22.30 -8.92
N GLY A 58 19.62 -21.94 -10.15
CA GLY A 58 19.92 -22.73 -11.34
C GLY A 58 21.24 -22.38 -12.04
N ASN A 59 21.54 -23.09 -13.13
CA ASN A 59 22.61 -22.75 -14.08
C ASN A 59 22.18 -21.69 -15.11
N PHE A 60 21.17 -20.89 -14.79
CA PHE A 60 20.75 -19.79 -15.64
C PHE A 60 21.78 -18.68 -15.63
N LYS A 61 21.78 -17.86 -16.68
CA LYS A 61 22.73 -16.75 -16.86
C LYS A 61 22.73 -15.83 -15.64
N GLU A 62 21.56 -15.60 -15.06
CA GLU A 62 21.32 -14.77 -13.90
C GLU A 62 22.05 -15.26 -12.65
N GLY A 63 21.99 -16.57 -12.40
CA GLY A 63 22.67 -17.22 -11.27
C GLY A 63 24.19 -17.22 -11.44
N LEU A 64 24.68 -17.34 -12.67
CA LEU A 64 26.11 -17.34 -13.00
C LEU A 64 26.73 -15.94 -12.95
N GLU A 65 26.01 -14.94 -13.49
CA GLU A 65 26.48 -13.55 -13.55
C GLU A 65 26.15 -12.75 -12.28
N ASN A 66 25.34 -13.31 -11.39
CA ASN A 66 24.78 -12.60 -10.23
C ASN A 66 24.09 -11.29 -10.66
N LYS A 67 23.37 -11.34 -11.79
CA LYS A 67 22.69 -10.18 -12.36
C LYS A 67 21.34 -10.57 -12.95
N ILE A 68 20.29 -9.88 -12.54
CA ILE A 68 18.93 -10.04 -13.05
C ILE A 68 18.51 -8.73 -13.70
N ASN A 69 17.99 -8.80 -14.93
CA ASN A 69 17.51 -7.63 -15.67
C ASN A 69 15.99 -7.72 -15.85
N LEU A 70 15.27 -6.65 -15.49
CA LEU A 70 13.80 -6.56 -15.52
C LEU A 70 13.34 -5.45 -16.49
N PRO A 71 13.60 -5.56 -17.80
CA PRO A 71 13.41 -4.46 -18.75
C PRO A 71 11.94 -4.15 -19.06
N GLU A 72 11.02 -5.08 -18.77
CA GLU A 72 9.60 -4.96 -19.06
C GLU A 72 8.79 -4.32 -17.91
N ASP A 73 9.42 -4.10 -16.76
CA ASP A 73 8.77 -3.58 -15.58
C ASP A 73 8.99 -2.08 -15.40
N ASP A 74 8.07 -1.46 -14.65
CA ASP A 74 8.15 -0.05 -14.27
C ASP A 74 9.23 0.13 -13.18
N PRO A 75 10.28 0.94 -13.41
CA PRO A 75 11.36 1.14 -12.44
C PRO A 75 10.86 1.63 -11.07
N THR A 76 9.79 2.43 -11.05
CA THR A 76 9.19 2.91 -9.80
C THR A 76 8.61 1.76 -8.99
N VAL A 77 7.95 0.82 -9.66
CA VAL A 77 7.32 -0.34 -9.02
C VAL A 77 8.36 -1.37 -8.57
N VAL A 78 9.43 -1.56 -9.36
CA VAL A 78 10.56 -2.41 -8.98
C VAL A 78 11.27 -1.85 -7.74
N ARG A 79 11.44 -0.53 -7.66
CA ARG A 79 12.01 0.13 -6.47
C ARG A 79 11.18 -0.15 -5.21
N GLU A 80 9.86 -0.08 -5.29
CA GLU A 80 8.96 -0.45 -4.18
C GLU A 80 9.09 -1.94 -3.81
N MET A 81 9.16 -2.83 -4.79
CA MET A 81 9.39 -4.27 -4.53
C MET A 81 10.72 -4.49 -3.81
N VAL A 82 11.81 -3.91 -4.30
CA VAL A 82 13.14 -4.08 -3.69
C VAL A 82 13.15 -3.49 -2.27
N TYR A 83 12.54 -2.33 -2.06
CA TYR A 83 12.42 -1.73 -0.73
C TYR A 83 11.63 -2.64 0.23
N TYR A 84 10.48 -3.16 -0.21
CA TYR A 84 9.67 -4.10 0.57
C TYR A 84 10.46 -5.34 1.00
N LEU A 85 11.30 -5.87 0.11
CA LEU A 85 12.13 -7.04 0.40
C LEU A 85 13.13 -6.83 1.55
N TYR A 86 13.30 -5.62 2.08
CA TYR A 86 14.10 -5.36 3.29
C TYR A 86 13.25 -4.82 4.44
N ASN A 87 12.24 -3.99 4.13
CA ASN A 87 11.53 -3.19 5.11
C ASN A 87 10.16 -3.74 5.49
N LEU A 88 9.61 -4.66 4.69
CA LEU A 88 8.24 -5.18 4.82
C LEU A 88 7.14 -4.10 4.75
N ASP A 89 7.48 -2.95 4.19
CA ASP A 89 6.59 -1.82 3.93
C ASP A 89 6.93 -1.18 2.57
N LEU A 90 6.11 -0.22 2.11
CA LEU A 90 6.34 0.57 0.89
C LEU A 90 6.86 1.98 1.25
N VAL A 91 7.68 2.56 0.38
CA VAL A 91 8.45 3.79 0.65
C VAL A 91 7.53 4.96 0.98
N GLY A 92 7.71 5.58 2.16
CA GLY A 92 7.01 6.82 2.52
C GLY A 92 5.55 6.64 2.94
N TYR A 93 5.11 5.41 3.24
CA TYR A 93 3.72 5.09 3.62
C TYR A 93 3.59 4.45 5.01
N GLU A 94 4.49 4.79 5.93
CA GLU A 94 4.58 4.18 7.28
C GLU A 94 3.36 4.43 8.19
N PHE A 95 2.47 5.38 7.86
CA PHE A 95 1.34 5.75 8.72
C PHE A 95 0.00 5.69 8.00
N VAL A 96 -0.50 4.47 7.81
CA VAL A 96 -1.90 4.22 7.47
C VAL A 96 -2.64 3.82 8.76
N PRO A 97 -3.62 4.62 9.25
CA PRO A 97 -4.41 4.22 10.42
C PRO A 97 -5.23 2.97 10.12
N GLU A 98 -4.98 1.88 10.86
CA GLU A 98 -5.72 0.61 10.72
C GLU A 98 -7.23 0.77 10.96
N ASP A 99 -7.63 1.76 11.77
CA ASP A 99 -9.02 2.08 12.07
C ASP A 99 -9.77 2.78 10.91
N GLY A 100 -9.06 3.19 9.85
CA GLY A 100 -9.63 3.95 8.74
C GLY A 100 -10.16 5.32 9.14
N ASN A 101 -9.82 5.83 10.34
CA ASN A 101 -10.24 7.15 10.78
C ASN A 101 -9.23 8.20 10.30
N PHE A 102 -9.56 8.84 9.19
CA PHE A 102 -8.75 9.88 8.55
C PHE A 102 -9.02 11.28 9.10
N ILE A 103 -9.76 11.39 10.20
CA ILE A 103 -10.03 12.66 10.87
C ILE A 103 -9.26 12.65 12.19
N GLU A 104 -8.46 13.69 12.43
CA GLU A 104 -7.87 13.95 13.74
C GLU A 104 -8.32 15.30 14.30
N GLU A 105 -8.12 15.44 15.59
CA GLU A 105 -8.44 16.67 16.30
C GLU A 105 -7.35 17.69 16.01
N ASP A 106 -7.73 18.85 15.46
CA ASP A 106 -6.81 19.98 15.33
C ASP A 106 -6.53 20.53 16.73
N LEU A 107 -5.30 20.39 17.18
CA LEU A 107 -4.89 20.81 18.51
C LEU A 107 -4.24 22.19 18.45
N SER A 108 -4.65 23.08 19.35
CA SER A 108 -3.96 24.36 19.54
C SER A 108 -2.51 24.14 19.94
N GLU A 109 -1.61 24.94 19.39
CA GLU A 109 -0.20 24.97 19.81
C GLU A 109 -0.04 25.37 21.28
N THR A 110 -0.94 26.23 21.79
CA THR A 110 -0.93 26.65 23.19
C THR A 110 -1.31 25.51 24.12
N GLU A 111 -0.49 25.31 25.16
CA GLU A 111 -0.81 24.42 26.28
C GLU A 111 -1.54 25.17 27.40
N TYR A 112 -2.51 24.49 28.00
CA TYR A 112 -3.38 25.05 29.03
C TYR A 112 -3.23 24.28 30.35
N PRO A 113 -2.89 24.96 31.46
CA PRO A 113 -2.86 24.37 32.79
C PRO A 113 -4.25 23.89 33.25
N ASN A 114 -4.29 22.92 34.16
CA ASN A 114 -5.53 22.30 34.65
C ASN A 114 -6.57 23.32 35.17
N ALA A 115 -6.14 24.37 35.86
CA ALA A 115 -7.06 25.41 36.35
C ALA A 115 -7.80 26.15 35.22
N VAL A 116 -7.11 26.37 34.08
CA VAL A 116 -7.67 27.04 32.89
C VAL A 116 -8.54 26.07 32.10
N LYS A 117 -8.11 24.81 31.94
CA LYS A 117 -8.91 23.75 31.29
C LYS A 117 -10.25 23.55 31.98
N ARG A 118 -10.28 23.52 33.31
CA ARG A 118 -11.55 23.46 34.06
C ARG A 118 -12.44 24.62 33.67
N ARG A 119 -11.96 25.87 33.77
CA ARG A 119 -12.75 27.08 33.47
C ARG A 119 -13.29 27.10 32.02
N LEU A 120 -12.47 26.71 31.05
CA LEU A 120 -12.85 26.70 29.64
C LEU A 120 -13.73 25.50 29.26
N GLY A 121 -13.61 24.38 29.97
CA GLY A 121 -14.47 23.21 29.80
C GLY A 121 -15.95 23.51 30.08
N TRP A 122 -16.26 24.33 31.09
CA TRP A 122 -17.63 24.79 31.36
C TRP A 122 -18.22 25.66 30.22
N ARG A 123 -17.37 26.22 29.35
CA ARG A 123 -17.78 26.95 28.13
C ARG A 123 -17.89 26.03 26.90
N GLY A 124 -17.89 24.72 27.09
CA GLY A 124 -17.98 23.74 26.00
C GLY A 124 -16.69 23.51 25.23
N GLN A 125 -15.54 24.01 25.70
CA GLN A 125 -14.25 23.74 25.04
C GLN A 125 -13.70 22.37 25.42
N ARG A 126 -13.31 21.59 24.41
CA ARG A 126 -12.74 20.25 24.57
C ARG A 126 -11.22 20.29 24.49
N PHE A 127 -10.55 19.38 25.21
CA PHE A 127 -9.09 19.31 25.32
C PHE A 127 -8.60 17.86 25.15
N VAL A 128 -7.42 17.71 24.54
CA VAL A 128 -6.63 16.46 24.52
C VAL A 128 -5.29 16.74 25.18
N GLY A 129 -5.03 16.06 26.30
CA GLY A 129 -3.90 16.39 27.16
C GLY A 129 -3.98 17.82 27.67
N ASN A 130 -2.98 18.65 27.32
CA ASN A 130 -2.93 20.07 27.65
C ASN A 130 -3.35 20.99 26.50
N ARG A 131 -3.66 20.47 25.32
CA ARG A 131 -3.97 21.28 24.14
C ARG A 131 -5.47 21.30 23.88
N ARG A 132 -5.97 22.45 23.40
CA ARG A 132 -7.39 22.64 23.09
C ARG A 132 -7.70 22.09 21.70
N VAL A 133 -8.84 21.44 21.56
CA VAL A 133 -9.38 21.04 20.26
C VAL A 133 -9.97 22.27 19.57
N LYS A 134 -9.37 22.66 18.44
CA LYS A 134 -9.83 23.74 17.56
C LYS A 134 -10.89 23.28 16.57
N GLY A 135 -10.83 22.02 16.16
CA GLY A 135 -11.71 21.44 15.17
C GLY A 135 -11.27 20.04 14.79
N LEU A 136 -11.72 19.59 13.63
CA LEU A 136 -11.34 18.32 13.03
C LEU A 136 -10.60 18.61 11.74
N VAL A 137 -9.42 18.02 11.56
CA VAL A 137 -8.60 18.12 10.34
C VAL A 137 -8.43 16.75 9.70
N PRO A 138 -8.41 16.66 8.36
CA PRO A 138 -8.03 15.45 7.68
C PRO A 138 -6.57 15.07 8.00
N LYS A 139 -6.33 13.83 8.44
CA LYS A 139 -5.00 13.20 8.50
C LYS A 139 -4.34 13.06 7.12
N LEU A 140 -5.07 13.39 6.05
CA LEU A 140 -4.76 13.13 4.64
C LEU A 140 -3.41 13.69 4.19
N GLY A 141 -3.09 14.93 4.54
CA GLY A 141 -2.05 15.71 3.85
C GLY A 141 -0.60 15.26 4.07
N ALA A 142 -0.32 14.51 5.15
CA ALA A 142 1.04 14.12 5.51
C ALA A 142 1.24 12.60 5.68
N ARG A 143 0.16 11.80 5.66
CA ARG A 143 0.21 10.39 6.14
C ARG A 143 -0.28 9.33 5.16
N ILE A 144 -1.16 9.67 4.21
CA ILE A 144 -1.76 8.67 3.31
C ILE A 144 -1.11 8.69 1.91
N GLY A 145 -0.47 9.79 1.53
CA GLY A 145 0.15 9.98 0.21
C GLY A 145 -0.83 10.46 -0.87
N PRO A 146 -0.34 10.85 -2.06
CA PRO A 146 -1.19 11.34 -3.16
C PRO A 146 -2.13 10.27 -3.73
N SER A 147 -3.23 10.71 -4.35
CA SER A 147 -4.22 9.83 -5.01
C SER A 147 -3.62 8.99 -6.14
N SER A 148 -2.56 9.47 -6.80
CA SER A 148 -1.79 8.72 -7.81
C SER A 148 -1.25 7.38 -7.31
N ASN A 149 -1.10 7.22 -5.99
CA ASN A 149 -0.63 5.98 -5.37
C ASN A 149 -1.61 4.83 -5.49
N LEU A 150 -2.90 5.09 -5.73
CA LEU A 150 -3.85 4.04 -6.04
C LEU A 150 -3.36 3.18 -7.20
N ARG A 151 -2.90 3.83 -8.28
CA ARG A 151 -2.36 3.12 -9.44
C ARG A 151 -1.03 2.45 -9.13
N LEU A 152 -0.16 3.12 -8.38
CA LEU A 152 1.11 2.53 -7.94
C LEU A 152 0.87 1.22 -7.20
N PHE A 153 -0.02 1.20 -6.22
CA PHE A 153 -0.30 0.00 -5.43
C PHE A 153 -0.96 -1.10 -6.27
N ALA A 154 -1.81 -0.77 -7.23
CA ALA A 154 -2.31 -1.74 -8.21
C ALA A 154 -1.18 -2.43 -8.99
N LYS A 155 -0.20 -1.64 -9.47
CA LYS A 155 0.99 -2.20 -10.14
C LYS A 155 1.86 -3.03 -9.20
N VAL A 156 2.11 -2.56 -7.97
CA VAL A 156 2.91 -3.31 -6.97
C VAL A 156 2.24 -4.64 -6.62
N TYR A 157 0.91 -4.67 -6.55
CA TYR A 157 0.15 -5.90 -6.33
C TYR A 157 0.34 -6.91 -7.45
N ALA A 158 0.20 -6.47 -8.71
CA ALA A 158 0.46 -7.32 -9.87
C ALA A 158 1.92 -7.83 -9.89
N LEU A 159 2.86 -6.97 -9.52
CA LEU A 159 4.28 -7.32 -9.43
C LEU A 159 4.54 -8.37 -8.33
N GLY A 160 3.83 -8.30 -7.21
CA GLY A 160 3.87 -9.32 -6.16
C GLY A 160 3.42 -10.70 -6.62
N GLU A 161 2.44 -10.78 -7.52
CA GLU A 161 2.06 -12.05 -8.16
C GLU A 161 3.15 -12.52 -9.13
N LYS A 162 3.58 -11.63 -10.05
CA LYS A 162 4.59 -11.92 -11.09
C LYS A 162 5.88 -12.49 -10.52
N TYR A 163 6.36 -11.93 -9.40
CA TYR A 163 7.62 -12.35 -8.77
C TYR A 163 7.42 -13.35 -7.61
N GLY A 164 6.20 -13.80 -7.37
CA GLY A 164 5.89 -14.77 -6.32
C GLY A 164 6.28 -14.26 -4.92
N ILE A 165 5.84 -13.04 -4.59
CA ILE A 165 6.07 -12.36 -3.31
C ILE A 165 4.71 -12.10 -2.65
N PRO A 166 4.11 -13.09 -1.96
CA PRO A 166 2.75 -12.97 -1.40
C PRO A 166 2.59 -11.79 -0.44
N GLY A 167 3.63 -11.52 0.36
CA GLY A 167 3.61 -10.40 1.29
C GLY A 167 3.57 -9.03 0.61
N LEU A 168 4.13 -8.89 -0.60
CA LEU A 168 4.08 -7.66 -1.38
C LEU A 168 2.65 -7.40 -1.89
N LYS A 169 1.94 -8.47 -2.32
CA LYS A 169 0.51 -8.38 -2.65
C LYS A 169 -0.30 -7.90 -1.45
N THR A 170 -0.07 -8.52 -0.28
CA THR A 170 -0.82 -8.19 0.94
C THR A 170 -0.65 -6.73 1.35
N ILE A 171 0.58 -6.20 1.35
CA ILE A 171 0.82 -4.81 1.75
C ILE A 171 0.24 -3.83 0.72
N ALA A 172 0.37 -4.11 -0.58
CA ALA A 172 -0.17 -3.26 -1.63
C ALA A 172 -1.71 -3.21 -1.57
N LEU A 173 -2.35 -4.36 -1.33
CA LEU A 173 -3.80 -4.44 -1.13
C LEU A 173 -4.27 -3.61 0.06
N SER A 174 -3.64 -3.78 1.23
CA SER A 174 -3.97 -3.04 2.45
C SER A 174 -3.86 -1.52 2.27
N LYS A 175 -2.77 -1.05 1.63
CA LYS A 175 -2.60 0.38 1.35
C LYS A 175 -3.58 0.89 0.29
N PHE A 176 -3.92 0.09 -0.71
CA PHE A 176 -4.95 0.41 -1.70
C PHE A 176 -6.34 0.55 -1.05
N GLU A 177 -6.76 -0.42 -0.23
CA GLU A 177 -8.01 -0.39 0.54
C GLU A 177 -8.14 0.85 1.43
N THR A 178 -7.02 1.33 1.95
CA THR A 178 -6.98 2.55 2.74
C THR A 178 -7.15 3.78 1.86
N LEU A 179 -6.38 3.89 0.78
CA LEU A 179 -6.41 5.05 -0.09
C LEU A 179 -7.77 5.24 -0.78
N VAL A 180 -8.44 4.15 -1.17
CA VAL A 180 -9.74 4.25 -1.86
C VAL A 180 -10.80 4.92 -0.98
N LYS A 181 -10.75 4.74 0.34
CA LYS A 181 -11.65 5.41 1.28
C LYS A 181 -11.54 6.94 1.23
N ALA A 182 -10.35 7.46 0.90
CA ALA A 182 -10.10 8.89 0.79
C ALA A 182 -10.28 9.42 -0.64
N TYR A 183 -10.00 8.60 -1.66
CA TYR A 183 -9.81 9.05 -3.04
C TYR A 183 -10.75 8.40 -4.07
N ALA A 184 -11.83 7.72 -3.66
CA ALA A 184 -12.79 7.06 -4.56
C ALA A 184 -13.34 7.98 -5.66
N TYR A 185 -13.60 9.26 -5.36
CA TYR A 185 -14.16 10.23 -6.32
C TYR A 185 -13.09 10.91 -7.20
N THR A 186 -11.82 10.52 -7.10
CA THR A 186 -10.75 11.08 -7.93
C THR A 186 -10.63 10.35 -9.27
N LYS A 187 -10.11 11.03 -10.30
CA LYS A 187 -9.78 10.39 -11.58
C LYS A 187 -8.74 9.29 -11.43
N ASP A 188 -7.85 9.40 -10.44
CA ASP A 188 -6.84 8.39 -10.14
C ASP A 188 -7.46 7.06 -9.72
N PHE A 189 -8.61 7.07 -9.04
CA PHE A 189 -9.34 5.83 -8.74
C PHE A 189 -9.83 5.15 -10.01
N CYS A 190 -10.38 5.89 -10.98
CA CYS A 190 -10.79 5.32 -12.27
C CYS A 190 -9.59 4.70 -13.00
N ILE A 191 -8.45 5.39 -13.03
CA ILE A 191 -7.23 4.88 -13.67
C ILE A 191 -6.72 3.63 -12.96
N ALA A 192 -6.72 3.64 -11.63
CA ALA A 192 -6.26 2.52 -10.82
C ALA A 192 -7.19 1.30 -10.92
N ALA A 193 -8.51 1.51 -10.98
CA ALA A 193 -9.47 0.45 -11.25
C ALA A 193 -9.23 -0.19 -12.63
N GLY A 194 -8.94 0.63 -13.65
CA GLY A 194 -8.47 0.13 -14.94
C GLY A 194 -7.22 -0.74 -14.82
N GLU A 195 -6.19 -0.23 -14.13
CA GLU A 195 -4.94 -0.96 -13.89
C GLU A 195 -5.20 -2.30 -13.19
N VAL A 196 -6.07 -2.35 -12.17
CA VAL A 196 -6.44 -3.58 -11.47
C VAL A 196 -7.01 -4.62 -12.44
N TYR A 197 -7.97 -4.25 -13.29
CA TYR A 197 -8.59 -5.19 -14.23
C TYR A 197 -7.69 -5.56 -15.43
N THR A 198 -6.66 -4.78 -15.74
CA THR A 198 -5.70 -5.12 -16.80
C THR A 198 -4.51 -5.93 -16.32
N SER A 199 -4.14 -5.80 -15.03
CA SER A 199 -2.92 -6.40 -14.47
C SER A 199 -3.17 -7.63 -13.59
N THR A 200 -4.44 -7.98 -13.36
CA THR A 200 -4.84 -9.18 -12.61
C THR A 200 -5.67 -10.10 -13.50
N ILE A 201 -5.58 -11.41 -13.26
CA ILE A 201 -6.47 -12.41 -13.87
C ILE A 201 -7.76 -12.55 -13.05
N ASP A 202 -8.79 -13.19 -13.61
CA ASP A 202 -10.14 -13.18 -13.03
C ASP A 202 -10.24 -13.96 -11.72
N GLN A 203 -9.34 -14.92 -11.50
CA GLN A 203 -9.23 -15.69 -10.27
C GLN A 203 -8.53 -14.89 -9.16
N ASP A 204 -7.78 -13.85 -9.50
CA ASP A 204 -7.10 -13.00 -8.52
C ASP A 204 -8.04 -11.91 -8.01
N ARG A 205 -8.87 -12.30 -7.03
CA ARG A 205 -9.99 -11.48 -6.55
C ARG A 205 -9.63 -10.35 -5.60
N GLY A 206 -8.42 -10.31 -5.06
CA GLY A 206 -8.07 -9.40 -3.94
C GLY A 206 -8.39 -7.94 -4.23
N MET A 207 -7.71 -7.32 -5.20
CA MET A 207 -7.98 -5.92 -5.56
C MET A 207 -9.27 -5.73 -6.35
N ARG A 208 -9.68 -6.71 -7.17
CA ARG A 208 -10.95 -6.62 -7.93
C ARG A 208 -12.15 -6.49 -6.99
N ASP A 209 -12.18 -7.25 -5.90
CA ASP A 209 -13.25 -7.19 -4.89
C ASP A 209 -13.26 -5.84 -4.14
N VAL A 210 -12.10 -5.23 -3.90
CA VAL A 210 -12.01 -3.89 -3.31
C VAL A 210 -12.59 -2.83 -4.25
N VAL A 211 -12.30 -2.91 -5.56
CA VAL A 211 -12.88 -2.01 -6.56
C VAL A 211 -14.40 -2.18 -6.61
N VAL A 212 -14.90 -3.41 -6.69
CA VAL A 212 -16.34 -3.72 -6.68
C VAL A 212 -17.03 -3.13 -5.45
N LYS A 213 -16.48 -3.37 -4.26
CA LYS A 213 -17.02 -2.84 -3.00
C LYS A 213 -16.99 -1.31 -2.98
N THR A 214 -15.92 -0.69 -3.45
CA THR A 214 -15.80 0.77 -3.49
C THR A 214 -16.89 1.38 -4.39
N VAL A 215 -17.19 0.76 -5.53
CA VAL A 215 -18.27 1.21 -6.43
C VAL A 215 -19.64 0.97 -5.81
N GLU A 216 -19.85 -0.16 -5.13
CA GLU A 216 -21.09 -0.45 -4.39
C GLU A 216 -21.37 0.61 -3.32
N ASP A 217 -20.35 0.98 -2.55
CA ASP A 217 -20.45 2.02 -1.51
C ASP A 217 -20.59 3.44 -2.10
N ASN A 218 -20.24 3.63 -3.38
CA ASN A 218 -20.19 4.95 -4.05
C ASN A 218 -20.82 4.90 -5.45
N VAL A 219 -22.08 4.46 -5.55
CA VAL A 219 -22.79 4.26 -6.84
C VAL A 219 -22.78 5.51 -7.74
N ALA A 220 -22.66 6.71 -7.18
CA ALA A 220 -22.54 7.95 -7.92
C ALA A 220 -21.31 8.01 -8.87
N LEU A 221 -20.29 7.17 -8.65
CA LEU A 221 -19.15 7.02 -9.57
C LEU A 221 -19.60 6.60 -10.97
N LEU A 222 -20.70 5.84 -11.09
CA LEU A 222 -21.24 5.40 -12.38
C LEU A 222 -21.83 6.55 -13.22
N ASN A 223 -22.05 7.74 -12.64
CA ASN A 223 -22.47 8.92 -13.38
C ASN A 223 -21.31 9.62 -14.10
N ASP A 224 -20.06 9.28 -13.78
CA ASP A 224 -18.88 9.79 -14.48
C ASP A 224 -18.68 9.02 -15.79
N ALA A 225 -18.62 9.73 -16.91
CA ALA A 225 -18.53 9.12 -18.23
C ALA A 225 -17.25 8.30 -18.44
N ALA A 226 -16.13 8.67 -17.80
CA ALA A 226 -14.89 7.91 -17.90
C ALA A 226 -14.98 6.61 -17.09
N PHE A 227 -15.57 6.66 -15.89
CA PHE A 227 -15.81 5.47 -15.09
C PHE A 227 -16.84 4.53 -15.74
N GLU A 228 -17.91 5.08 -16.35
CA GLU A 228 -18.87 4.29 -17.12
C GLU A 228 -18.18 3.58 -18.30
N ALA A 229 -17.29 4.27 -19.03
CA ALA A 229 -16.51 3.66 -20.10
C ALA A 229 -15.60 2.54 -19.59
N LEU A 230 -14.98 2.71 -18.42
CA LEU A 230 -14.20 1.66 -17.76
C LEU A 230 -15.06 0.42 -17.49
N VAL A 231 -16.25 0.59 -16.90
CA VAL A 231 -17.17 -0.51 -16.58
C VAL A 231 -17.59 -1.26 -17.85
N LYS A 232 -17.79 -0.55 -18.97
CA LYS A 232 -18.16 -1.16 -20.26
C LYS A 232 -17.03 -1.96 -20.91
N ASN A 233 -15.78 -1.53 -20.71
CA ASN A 233 -14.61 -2.08 -21.40
C ASN A 233 -13.82 -3.09 -20.55
N THR A 234 -14.30 -3.42 -19.36
CA THR A 234 -13.67 -4.37 -18.43
C THR A 234 -14.70 -5.33 -17.87
N GLU A 235 -14.24 -6.37 -17.18
CA GLU A 235 -15.12 -7.31 -16.49
C GLU A 235 -15.76 -6.74 -15.21
N LEU A 236 -15.44 -5.48 -14.85
CA LEU A 236 -16.01 -4.82 -13.67
C LEU A 236 -17.55 -4.82 -13.70
N GLY A 237 -18.15 -4.61 -14.87
CA GLY A 237 -19.61 -4.68 -15.01
C GLY A 237 -20.18 -6.07 -14.68
N HIS A 238 -19.50 -7.13 -15.12
CA HIS A 238 -19.87 -8.50 -14.78
C HIS A 238 -19.73 -8.76 -13.28
N ASP A 239 -18.61 -8.35 -12.67
CA ASP A 239 -18.36 -8.55 -11.24
C ASP A 239 -19.37 -7.81 -10.35
N LEU A 240 -19.76 -6.59 -10.73
CA LEU A 240 -20.81 -5.83 -10.05
C LEU A 240 -22.15 -6.59 -10.09
N LEU A 241 -22.54 -7.14 -11.24
CA LEU A 241 -23.77 -7.93 -11.38
C LEU A 241 -23.72 -9.22 -10.53
N MET A 242 -22.59 -9.92 -10.54
CA MET A 242 -22.40 -11.14 -9.74
C MET A 242 -22.43 -10.85 -8.24
N LYS A 243 -21.89 -9.71 -7.81
CA LYS A 243 -21.99 -9.26 -6.41
C LYS A 243 -23.43 -8.98 -6.00
N MET A 244 -24.19 -8.23 -6.81
CA MET A 244 -25.60 -7.91 -6.54
C MET A 244 -26.48 -9.16 -6.42
N THR A 245 -26.28 -10.15 -7.28
CA THR A 245 -27.04 -11.40 -7.25
C THR A 245 -26.70 -12.27 -6.04
N SER A 246 -25.44 -12.24 -5.59
CA SER A 246 -25.01 -12.94 -4.38
C SER A 246 -25.62 -12.35 -3.11
N THR A 247 -25.68 -11.02 -3.00
CA THR A 247 -26.30 -10.33 -1.85
C THR A 247 -27.80 -10.65 -1.75
N ARG A 248 -28.52 -10.73 -2.87
CA ARG A 248 -29.95 -11.09 -2.91
C ARG A 248 -30.26 -12.53 -2.55
N ARG A 249 -29.29 -13.45 -2.65
CA ARG A 249 -29.45 -14.86 -2.27
C ARG A 249 -29.15 -15.11 -0.79
N ALA A 250 -28.45 -14.18 -0.14
CA ALA A 250 -28.01 -14.29 1.25
C ALA A 250 -28.93 -13.58 2.26
N GLY A 251 -29.83 -12.71 1.79
CA GLY A 251 -30.88 -12.07 2.58
C GLY A 251 -32.25 -12.69 2.34
#